data_AF-A0A820ZJW0-F1
#
_entry.id   AF-A0A820ZJW0-F1
#
_cell.length_a   1.000
_cell.length_b   1.000
_cell.length_c   1.000
_cell.angle_alpha   90.00
_cell.angle_beta   90.00
_cell.angle_gamma   90.00
#
_symmetry.space_group_name_H-M   'P 1'
#
loop_
_entity.id
_entity.type
_entity.pdbx_description
1 polymer ?
#
loop_
_entity_poly.entity_id
_entity_poly.type
_entity_poly.pdbx_seq_one_letter_code
_entity_poly.pdbx_strand_id
1 'polypeptide(L)'
;MEEENLQIQNDIPSPEIDPISKTDAMVGVFTEPGNTYEAIAQTKDVYYWLYPILICVVLGLVSAFIGQSDQQLFGDMMSKQKKKMREKMDEQVKSGKMSKEESEKAIEQSEKFMDPNGVLFKLMAYVGASIENF
;
A
#
# COMPACT_ATOMS: atom_id res chain seq x y z
N MET A 1 -57.01 2.83 -26.96
CA MET A 1 -56.74 3.76 -25.85
C MET A 1 -56.37 2.91 -24.65
N GLU A 2 -55.12 2.50 -24.55
CA GLU A 2 -54.62 1.60 -23.49
C GLU A 2 -53.14 1.87 -23.17
N GLU A 3 -52.69 3.13 -23.30
CA GLU A 3 -51.28 3.51 -23.08
C GLU A 3 -51.10 4.59 -22.01
N GLU A 4 -52.00 4.70 -21.03
CA GLU A 4 -51.91 5.74 -19.99
C GLU A 4 -52.03 5.14 -18.59
N ASN A 5 -51.08 4.28 -18.20
CA ASN A 5 -50.99 3.84 -16.80
C ASN A 5 -49.58 3.41 -16.33
N LEU A 6 -48.50 4.00 -16.87
CA LEU A 6 -47.13 3.62 -16.47
C LEU A 6 -46.23 4.79 -16.03
N GLN A 7 -46.76 5.99 -15.75
CA GLN A 7 -45.93 7.15 -15.39
C GLN A 7 -46.29 7.86 -14.07
N ILE A 8 -46.82 7.15 -13.07
CA ILE A 8 -46.99 7.75 -11.74
C ILE A 8 -46.52 6.82 -10.63
N GLN A 9 -45.22 6.56 -10.54
CA GLN A 9 -44.58 6.21 -9.27
C GLN A 9 -43.06 6.23 -9.43
N ASN A 10 -42.39 7.39 -9.31
CA ASN A 10 -40.96 7.47 -8.94
C ASN A 10 -40.45 8.92 -8.76
N ASP A 11 -41.27 9.81 -8.20
CA ASP A 11 -40.77 11.12 -7.76
C ASP A 11 -41.23 11.40 -6.33
N ILE A 12 -40.79 10.53 -5.42
CA ILE A 12 -40.74 10.88 -4.00
C ILE A 12 -39.48 11.73 -3.86
N PRO A 13 -39.55 13.02 -3.51
CA PRO A 13 -38.36 13.76 -3.17
C PRO A 13 -37.70 13.04 -1.99
N SER A 14 -36.56 12.41 -2.26
CA SER A 14 -35.72 11.84 -1.21
C SER A 14 -35.46 12.96 -0.22
N PRO A 15 -35.69 12.77 1.09
CA PRO A 15 -35.40 13.83 2.05
C PRO A 15 -33.96 14.28 1.84
N GLU A 16 -33.74 15.58 1.71
CA GLU A 16 -32.39 16.15 1.78
C GLU A 16 -31.90 15.90 3.20
N ILE A 17 -31.25 14.74 3.39
CA ILE A 17 -30.62 14.39 4.65
C ILE A 17 -29.39 15.29 4.76
N ASP A 18 -29.38 16.12 5.82
CA ASP A 18 -28.26 16.99 6.10
C ASP A 18 -26.95 16.17 6.09
N PRO A 19 -25.93 16.62 5.34
CA PRO A 19 -24.71 15.85 5.21
C PRO A 19 -23.99 15.76 6.55
N ILE A 20 -23.62 14.53 6.94
CA ILE A 20 -22.76 14.28 8.10
C ILE A 20 -21.48 15.11 8.00
N SER A 21 -21.03 15.68 9.12
CA SER A 21 -19.78 16.43 9.12
C SER A 21 -18.60 15.53 8.74
N LYS A 22 -17.64 16.03 7.95
CA LYS A 22 -16.48 15.25 7.47
C LYS A 22 -15.66 14.65 8.62
N THR A 23 -15.54 15.38 9.73
CA THR A 23 -14.84 14.91 10.92
C THR A 23 -15.61 13.81 11.64
N ASP A 24 -16.94 13.95 11.71
CA ASP A 24 -17.83 12.98 12.33
C ASP A 24 -17.87 11.68 11.51
N ALA A 25 -17.89 11.78 10.19
CA ALA A 25 -17.71 10.65 9.28
C ALA A 25 -16.36 9.93 9.49
N MET A 26 -15.26 10.64 9.75
CA MET A 26 -13.96 10.01 9.99
C MET A 26 -13.90 9.27 11.32
N VAL A 27 -14.43 9.86 12.40
CA VAL A 27 -14.46 9.21 13.72
C VAL A 27 -15.47 8.06 13.71
N GLY A 28 -16.63 8.29 13.09
CA GLY A 28 -17.71 7.33 12.93
C GLY A 28 -17.29 6.05 12.21
N VAL A 29 -16.38 6.10 11.24
CA VAL A 29 -15.83 4.90 10.60
C VAL A 29 -15.14 3.96 11.60
N PHE A 30 -14.60 4.49 12.70
CA PHE A 30 -13.98 3.69 13.76
C PHE A 30 -14.92 3.39 14.93
N THR A 31 -15.83 4.31 15.27
CA THR A 31 -16.71 4.17 16.44
C THR A 31 -18.06 3.53 16.11
N GLU A 32 -18.66 3.88 14.98
CA GLU A 32 -19.98 3.43 14.52
C GLU A 32 -20.00 3.18 13.00
N PRO A 33 -19.26 2.17 12.50
CA PRO A 33 -19.02 2.00 11.07
C PRO A 33 -20.31 1.83 10.27
N GLY A 34 -21.26 1.01 10.76
CA GLY A 34 -22.52 0.74 10.05
C GLY A 34 -23.36 2.00 9.80
N ASN A 35 -23.65 2.75 10.86
CA ASN A 35 -24.42 4.00 10.78
C ASN A 35 -23.69 5.04 9.92
N THR A 36 -22.37 5.12 10.06
CA THR A 36 -21.55 6.08 9.32
C THR A 36 -21.51 5.78 7.83
N TYR A 37 -21.43 4.50 7.43
CA TYR A 37 -21.47 4.13 6.02
C TYR A 37 -22.85 4.36 5.39
N GLU A 38 -23.93 4.09 6.11
CA GLU A 38 -25.28 4.41 5.63
C GLU A 38 -25.47 5.92 5.46
N ALA A 39 -25.04 6.72 6.44
CA ALA A 39 -25.11 8.18 6.36
C ALA A 39 -24.29 8.72 5.17
N ILE A 40 -23.08 8.21 4.95
CA ILE A 40 -22.24 8.60 3.80
C ILE A 40 -22.91 8.18 2.47
N ALA A 41 -23.49 6.98 2.40
CA ALA A 41 -24.12 6.46 1.19
C ALA A 41 -25.38 7.25 0.77
N GLN A 42 -26.07 7.84 1.75
CA GLN A 42 -27.26 8.66 1.53
C GLN A 42 -26.94 10.12 1.16
N THR A 43 -25.73 10.59 1.46
CA THR A 43 -25.28 11.93 1.08
C THR A 43 -24.79 11.99 -0.37
N LYS A 44 -25.37 12.89 -1.16
CA LYS A 44 -24.95 13.16 -2.53
C LYS A 44 -23.74 14.10 -2.54
N ASP A 45 -22.73 13.80 -3.37
CA ASP A 45 -21.60 14.68 -3.72
C ASP A 45 -20.58 15.04 -2.63
N VAL A 46 -20.16 14.08 -1.79
CA VAL A 46 -19.10 14.35 -0.79
C VAL A 46 -17.91 13.40 -0.87
N TYR A 47 -16.73 13.98 -1.11
CA TYR A 47 -15.43 13.29 -1.12
C TYR A 47 -14.92 12.93 0.29
N TYR A 48 -15.68 12.18 1.09
CA TYR A 48 -15.25 11.77 2.44
C TYR A 48 -13.98 10.91 2.42
N TRP A 49 -13.80 10.09 1.39
CA TRP A 49 -12.64 9.21 1.23
C TRP A 49 -11.35 9.93 0.84
N LEU A 50 -11.43 11.20 0.41
CA LEU A 50 -10.23 11.94 0.01
C LEU A 50 -9.33 12.25 1.21
N TYR A 51 -9.91 12.55 2.38
CA TYR A 51 -9.17 12.86 3.61
C TYR A 51 -8.33 11.67 4.12
N PRO A 52 -8.87 10.46 4.32
CA PRO A 52 -8.07 9.32 4.76
C PRO A 52 -6.99 8.94 3.74
N ILE A 53 -7.29 9.02 2.44
CA ILE A 53 -6.27 8.80 1.39
C ILE A 53 -5.15 9.84 1.51
N LEU A 54 -5.48 11.11 1.70
CA LEU A 54 -4.50 12.18 1.84
C LEU A 54 -3.63 12.00 3.09
N ILE A 55 -4.20 11.55 4.21
CA ILE A 55 -3.44 11.21 5.42
C ILE A 55 -2.45 10.07 5.13
N CYS A 56 -2.88 8.99 4.47
CA CYS A 56 -2.00 7.89 4.09
C CYS A 56 -0.85 8.36 3.17
N VAL A 57 -1.14 9.24 2.22
CA VAL A 57 -0.12 9.83 1.33
C VAL A 57 0.89 10.64 2.14
N VAL A 58 0.42 11.50 3.06
CA VAL A 58 1.30 12.31 3.92
C VAL A 58 2.17 11.41 4.81
N LEU A 59 1.61 10.35 5.41
CA LEU A 59 2.38 9.39 6.22
C LEU A 59 3.43 8.65 5.38
N GLY A 60 3.09 8.28 4.14
CA GLY A 60 4.02 7.68 3.19
C GLY A 60 5.18 8.62 2.83
N LEU A 61 4.88 9.90 2.59
CA LEU A 61 5.89 10.92 2.30
C LEU A 61 6.82 11.17 3.50
N VAL A 62 6.27 11.23 4.72
CA VAL A 62 7.07 11.37 5.95
C VAL A 62 7.98 10.17 6.14
N SER A 63 7.47 8.96 5.94
CA SER A 63 8.26 7.72 6.02
C SER A 63 9.38 7.68 4.97
N ALA A 64 9.08 8.09 3.74
CA ALA A 64 10.07 8.18 2.67
C ALA A 64 11.15 9.23 2.97
N PHE A 65 10.77 10.37 3.53
CA PHE A 65 11.70 11.44 3.91
C PHE A 65 12.64 11.02 5.05
N ILE A 66 12.11 10.32 6.05
CA ILE A 66 12.91 9.75 7.15
C ILE A 66 13.89 8.71 6.60
N GLY A 67 13.43 7.80 5.73
CA GLY A 67 14.28 6.77 5.13
C GLY A 67 15.41 7.32 4.26
N GLN A 68 15.22 8.49 3.65
CA GLN A 68 16.26 9.14 2.83
C GLN A 68 17.29 9.92 3.67
N SER A 69 16.90 10.38 4.87
CA SER A 69 17.77 11.15 5.77
C SER A 69 18.87 10.29 6.40
N ASP A 70 18.70 8.95 6.40
CA ASP A 70 19.63 7.98 6.95
C ASP A 70 20.11 6.97 5.89
N GLN A 71 20.81 7.47 4.86
CA GLN A 71 21.43 6.61 3.84
C GLN A 71 22.49 5.67 4.42
N GLN A 72 23.02 5.97 5.61
CA GLN A 72 23.99 5.12 6.31
C GLN A 72 23.35 3.81 6.78
N LEU A 73 22.15 3.88 7.38
CA LEU A 73 21.41 2.70 7.83
C LEU A 73 21.09 1.73 6.68
N PHE A 74 20.69 2.28 5.54
CA PHE A 74 20.42 1.49 4.33
C PHE A 74 21.67 0.81 3.78
N GLY A 75 22.81 1.52 3.75
CA GLY A 75 24.08 0.96 3.29
C GLY A 75 24.57 -0.22 4.15
N ASP A 76 24.46 -0.09 5.46
CA ASP A 76 24.86 -1.14 6.42
C ASP A 76 23.92 -2.36 6.39
N MET A 77 22.62 -2.13 6.19
CA MET A 77 21.65 -3.21 6.05
C MET A 77 21.88 -3.99 4.74
N MET A 78 22.10 -3.29 3.64
CA MET A 78 22.39 -3.90 2.34
C MET A 78 23.71 -4.67 2.33
N SER A 79 24.77 -4.12 2.93
CA SER A 79 26.06 -4.82 3.02
C SER A 79 25.95 -6.11 3.82
N LYS A 80 25.20 -6.11 4.93
CA LYS A 80 24.90 -7.32 5.72
C LYS A 80 24.08 -8.34 4.93
N GLN A 81 23.08 -7.91 4.16
CA GLN A 81 22.29 -8.81 3.31
C GLN A 81 23.15 -9.43 2.20
N LYS A 82 23.96 -8.64 1.50
CA LYS A 82 24.90 -9.13 0.48
C LYS A 82 25.89 -10.15 1.05
N LYS A 83 26.43 -9.88 2.24
CA LYS A 83 27.37 -10.79 2.92
C LYS A 83 26.71 -12.14 3.24
N LYS A 84 25.54 -12.14 3.88
CA LYS A 84 24.79 -13.36 4.18
C LYS A 84 24.39 -14.15 2.93
N MET A 85 24.03 -13.44 1.86
CA MET A 85 23.71 -14.08 0.58
C MET A 85 24.92 -14.80 0.00
N ARG A 86 26.10 -14.14 -0.05
CA ARG A 86 27.35 -14.74 -0.53
C ARG A 86 27.73 -15.96 0.32
N GLU A 87 27.66 -15.87 1.63
CA GLU A 87 27.95 -17.00 2.54
C GLU A 87 27.04 -18.21 2.28
N LYS A 88 25.73 -17.98 2.11
CA LYS A 88 24.77 -19.05 1.79
C LYS A 88 25.01 -19.69 0.42
N MET A 89 25.42 -18.91 -0.58
CA MET A 89 25.73 -19.46 -1.90
C MET A 89 27.04 -20.23 -1.89
N ASP A 90 28.06 -19.75 -1.19
CA ASP A 90 29.32 -20.48 -1.00
C ASP A 90 29.11 -21.82 -0.27
N GLU A 91 28.20 -21.87 0.70
CA GLU A 91 27.82 -23.12 1.38
C GLU A 91 27.11 -24.10 0.42
N GLN A 92 26.25 -23.60 -0.48
CA GLN A 92 25.61 -24.42 -1.50
C GLN A 92 26.61 -24.96 -2.53
N VAL A 93 27.62 -24.18 -2.88
CA VAL A 93 28.72 -24.63 -3.74
C VAL A 93 29.54 -25.72 -3.04
N LYS A 94 29.91 -25.51 -1.77
CA LYS A 94 30.67 -26.48 -0.97
C LYS A 94 29.90 -27.78 -0.74
N SER A 95 28.58 -27.70 -0.57
CA SER A 95 27.71 -28.87 -0.44
C SER A 95 27.36 -29.55 -1.77
N GLY A 96 27.86 -29.02 -2.90
CA GLY A 96 27.65 -29.59 -4.24
C GLY A 96 26.25 -29.36 -4.81
N LYS A 97 25.41 -28.54 -4.16
CA LYS A 97 24.05 -28.22 -4.61
C LYS A 97 24.01 -27.22 -5.77
N MET A 98 25.12 -26.51 -6.01
CA MET A 98 25.24 -25.48 -7.03
C MET A 98 26.70 -25.42 -7.53
N SER A 99 26.91 -25.18 -8.83
CA SER A 99 28.25 -24.91 -9.35
C SER A 99 28.72 -23.49 -9.00
N LYS A 100 30.03 -23.25 -9.03
CA LYS A 100 30.58 -21.89 -8.82
C LYS A 100 30.04 -20.87 -9.83
N GLU A 101 29.91 -21.28 -11.08
CA GLU A 101 29.45 -20.42 -12.17
C GLU A 101 27.97 -20.03 -11.99
N GLU A 102 27.12 -20.96 -11.53
CA GLU A 102 25.72 -20.68 -11.23
C GLU A 102 25.55 -19.75 -10.03
N SER A 103 26.38 -19.93 -8.99
CA SER A 103 26.43 -19.04 -7.83
C SER A 103 26.81 -17.62 -8.23
N GLU A 104 27.86 -17.45 -9.04
CA GLU A 104 28.29 -16.13 -9.50
C GLU A 104 27.23 -15.44 -10.36
N LYS A 105 26.59 -16.17 -11.29
CA LYS A 105 25.47 -15.64 -12.10
C LYS A 105 24.28 -15.23 -11.22
N ALA A 106 23.96 -16.03 -10.21
CA ALA A 106 22.87 -15.73 -9.28
C ALA A 106 23.18 -14.49 -8.43
N ILE A 107 24.43 -14.33 -7.95
CA ILE A 107 24.87 -13.14 -7.23
C ILE A 107 24.80 -11.91 -8.14
N GLU A 108 25.29 -11.99 -9.38
CA GLU A 108 25.29 -10.87 -10.31
C GLU A 108 23.87 -10.41 -10.66
N GLN A 109 22.96 -11.35 -10.91
CA GLN A 109 21.54 -11.02 -11.11
C GLN A 109 20.94 -10.40 -9.86
N SER A 110 21.20 -10.98 -8.69
CA SER A 110 20.68 -10.48 -7.41
C SER A 110 21.18 -9.07 -7.10
N GLU A 111 22.43 -8.74 -7.43
CA GLU A 111 22.97 -7.39 -7.28
C GLU A 111 22.31 -6.37 -8.21
N LYS A 112 21.93 -6.77 -9.43
CA LYS A 112 21.16 -5.92 -10.35
C LYS A 112 19.73 -5.68 -9.85
N PHE A 113 19.09 -6.69 -9.27
CA PHE A 113 17.74 -6.57 -8.70
C PHE A 113 17.71 -5.81 -7.38
N MET A 114 18.82 -5.84 -6.62
CA MET A 114 18.97 -5.09 -5.36
C MET A 114 19.49 -3.66 -5.56
N ASP A 115 19.54 -3.13 -6.77
CA ASP A 115 19.96 -1.74 -6.98
C ASP A 115 18.98 -0.79 -6.26
N PRO A 116 19.44 -0.01 -5.25
CA PRO A 116 18.58 0.86 -4.46
C PRO A 116 17.98 2.02 -5.28
N ASN A 117 18.52 2.30 -6.48
CA ASN A 117 17.95 3.28 -7.40
C ASN A 117 16.89 2.68 -8.33
N GLY A 118 16.76 1.35 -8.38
CA GLY A 118 15.77 0.66 -9.18
C GLY A 118 14.35 0.86 -8.67
N VAL A 119 13.44 1.31 -9.55
CA VAL A 119 12.00 1.47 -9.22
C VAL A 119 11.39 0.15 -8.76
N LEU A 120 11.78 -0.97 -9.38
CA LEU A 120 11.33 -2.32 -9.01
C LEU A 120 11.79 -2.72 -7.60
N PHE A 121 13.03 -2.42 -7.23
CA PHE A 121 13.55 -2.71 -5.89
C PHE A 121 12.78 -1.93 -4.82
N LYS A 122 12.52 -0.64 -5.05
CA LYS A 122 11.73 0.20 -4.11
C LYS A 122 10.32 -0.33 -3.91
N LEU A 123 9.65 -0.76 -4.99
CA LEU A 123 8.32 -1.35 -4.91
C LEU A 123 8.33 -2.68 -4.15
N MET A 124 9.28 -3.56 -4.45
CA MET A 124 9.39 -4.87 -3.79
C MET A 124 9.81 -4.75 -2.32
N ALA A 125 10.73 -3.85 -2.00
CA ALA A 125 11.15 -3.59 -0.62
C ALA A 125 9.98 -3.03 0.22
N TYR A 126 9.17 -2.14 -0.36
CA TYR A 126 7.97 -1.62 0.29
C TYR A 126 6.94 -2.72 0.56
N VAL A 127 6.67 -3.59 -0.42
CA VAL A 127 5.75 -4.73 -0.25
C VAL A 127 6.30 -5.74 0.77
N GLY A 128 7.58 -6.07 0.71
CA GLY A 128 8.23 -7.00 1.66
C GLY A 128 8.17 -6.51 3.10
N ALA A 129 8.47 -5.22 3.34
CA ALA A 129 8.37 -4.62 4.67
C ALA A 129 6.94 -4.58 5.23
N SER A 130 5.93 -4.65 4.36
CA SER A 130 4.51 -4.67 4.76
C SER A 130 4.04 -6.05 5.23
N ILE A 131 4.68 -7.14 4.76
CA ILE A 131 4.31 -8.52 5.09
C ILE A 131 5.03 -9.01 6.36
N GLU A 132 6.22 -8.47 6.67
CA GLU A 132 7.01 -8.88 7.85
C GLU A 132 6.45 -8.33 9.19
N ASN A 133 5.49 -7.39 9.14
CA ASN A 133 4.85 -6.79 10.32
C ASN A 133 3.42 -7.33 10.61
N PHE A 134 3.03 -8.47 10.02
CA PHE A 134 1.77 -9.16 10.29
C PHE A 134 1.99 -10.56 10.87
#